data_AF-A0A7V9TBR8-F1
#
_entry.id   AF-A0A7V9TBR8-F1
#
_cell.length_a   1.000
_cell.length_b   1.000
_cell.length_c   1.000
_cell.angle_alpha   90.00
_cell.angle_beta   90.00
_cell.angle_gamma   90.00
#
_symmetry.space_group_name_H-M   'P 1'
#
loop_
_entity.id
_entity.type
_entity.pdbx_description
1 polymer ?
#
loop_
_entity_poly.entity_id
_entity_poly.type
_entity_poly.pdbx_seq_one_letter_code
_entity_poly.pdbx_strand_id
1 'polypeptide(L)' 'MARRIVVFGATGHTGRLAAEALVAAGSAPLLAGRDPAGVAALAGELGGLEH' A
#
# COMPACT_ATOMS: atom_id res chain seq x y z
N MET A 1 -4.36 3.45 21.04
CA MET A 1 -3.52 2.81 20.01
C MET A 1 -4.34 2.69 18.72
N ALA A 2 -3.94 3.38 17.65
CA ALA A 2 -4.62 3.25 16.36
C ALA A 2 -4.25 1.91 15.71
N ARG A 3 -5.22 1.19 15.13
CA ARG A 3 -4.94 -0.05 14.37
C ARG A 3 -4.37 0.33 13.01
N ARG A 4 -3.27 -0.28 12.61
CA ARG A 4 -2.59 -0.03 11.32
C ARG A 4 -2.48 -1.32 10.52
N ILE A 5 -2.79 -1.24 9.25
CA ILE A 5 -2.67 -2.34 8.29
C ILE A 5 -1.41 -2.10 7.48
N VAL A 6 -0.54 -3.10 7.37
CA VAL A 6 0.69 -3.04 6.59
C VAL A 6 0.62 -4.08 5.47
N VAL A 7 0.85 -3.66 4.24
CA VAL A 7 0.86 -4.54 3.07
C VAL A 7 2.31 -4.80 2.65
N PHE A 8 2.82 -5.97 3.02
CA PHE A 8 4.14 -6.42 2.56
C PHE A 8 4.07 -6.96 1.13
N GLY A 9 5.11 -6.68 0.34
CA GLY A 9 5.13 -7.02 -1.07
C GLY A 9 4.10 -6.22 -1.86
N ALA A 10 3.85 -4.96 -1.46
CA ALA A 10 2.82 -4.10 -2.03
C ALA A 10 2.94 -3.94 -3.56
N THR A 11 4.15 -4.00 -4.12
CA THR A 11 4.39 -3.91 -5.56
C THR A 11 4.23 -5.23 -6.32
N GLY A 12 4.08 -6.35 -5.62
CA GLY A 12 3.75 -7.64 -6.23
C GLY A 12 2.28 -7.72 -6.64
N HIS A 13 1.92 -8.70 -7.47
CA HIS A 13 0.56 -8.82 -8.02
C HIS A 13 -0.53 -8.83 -6.94
N THR A 14 -0.42 -9.71 -5.95
CA THR A 14 -1.42 -9.82 -4.87
C THR A 14 -1.36 -8.64 -3.90
N GLY A 15 -0.16 -8.14 -3.60
CA GLY A 15 0.02 -7.00 -2.70
C GLY A 15 -0.65 -5.74 -3.25
N ARG A 16 -0.54 -5.52 -4.56
CA ARG A 16 -1.19 -4.40 -5.25
C ARG A 16 -2.71 -4.52 -5.20
N LEU A 17 -3.28 -5.68 -5.55
CA LEU A 17 -4.73 -5.91 -5.47
C LEU A 17 -5.26 -5.74 -4.05
N ALA A 18 -4.52 -6.20 -3.05
CA ALA A 18 -4.88 -6.02 -1.65
C ALA A 18 -4.84 -4.53 -1.23
N ALA A 19 -3.82 -3.79 -1.64
CA ALA A 19 -3.72 -2.35 -1.36
C ALA A 19 -4.86 -1.56 -2.02
N GLU A 20 -5.15 -1.83 -3.30
CA GLU A 20 -6.28 -1.24 -4.03
C GLU A 20 -7.62 -1.51 -3.32
N ALA A 21 -7.87 -2.77 -2.92
CA ALA A 21 -9.09 -3.14 -2.22
C ALA A 21 -9.22 -2.46 -0.84
N LEU A 22 -8.12 -2.33 -0.09
CA LEU A 22 -8.10 -1.64 1.20
C LEU A 22 -8.42 -0.15 1.04
N VAL A 23 -7.84 0.50 0.04
CA VAL A 23 -8.11 1.91 -0.28
C VAL A 23 -9.56 2.10 -0.71
N ALA A 24 -10.08 1.23 -1.58
CA ALA A 24 -11.48 1.25 -1.98
C ALA A 24 -12.45 1.04 -0.80
N ALA A 25 -12.02 0.32 0.23
CA ALA A 25 -12.76 0.14 1.48
C ALA A 25 -12.57 1.30 2.49
N GLY A 26 -11.88 2.39 2.12
CA GLY A 26 -11.67 3.57 2.95
C GLY A 26 -10.54 3.43 3.98
N SER A 27 -9.69 2.41 3.86
CA SER A 27 -8.50 2.24 4.71
C SER A 27 -7.28 2.92 4.09
N ALA A 28 -6.33 3.34 4.94
CA ALA A 28 -5.03 3.86 4.52
C ALA A 28 -3.91 2.90 4.97
N PRO A 29 -3.61 1.85 4.20
CA PRO A 29 -2.54 0.92 4.56
C PRO A 29 -1.15 1.54 4.39
N LEU A 30 -0.19 1.11 5.22
CA LEU A 30 1.24 1.36 5.01
C LEU A 30 1.76 0.35 3.98
N LEU A 31 2.37 0.83 2.90
CA LEU A 31 2.90 -0.03 1.84
C LEU A 31 4.35 -0.41 2.16
N ALA A 32 4.71 -1.68 2.04
CA ALA A 32 6.08 -2.13 2.27
C ALA A 32 6.55 -3.06 1.15
N GLY A 33 7.79 -2.91 0.73
CA GLY A 33 8.37 -3.70 -0.36
C GLY A 33 9.88 -3.58 -0.44
N ARG A 34 10.50 -4.39 -1.30
CA ARG A 34 11.95 -4.41 -1.52
C ARG A 34 12.43 -3.32 -2.49
N ASP A 35 11.53 -2.82 -3.32
CA ASP A 35 11.80 -1.77 -4.29
C ASP A 35 11.19 -0.44 -3.78
N PRO A 36 11.99 0.44 -3.15
CA PRO A 36 11.48 1.67 -2.57
C PRO A 36 10.90 2.63 -3.61
N ALA A 37 11.43 2.64 -4.84
CA ALA A 37 10.91 3.49 -5.90
C ALA A 37 9.54 3.01 -6.37
N GLY A 38 9.38 1.70 -6.60
CA GLY A 38 8.09 1.11 -6.95
C GLY A 38 7.04 1.27 -5.85
N VAL A 39 7.44 1.17 -4.57
CA VAL A 39 6.52 1.38 -3.44
C VAL A 39 6.07 2.85 -3.38
N ALA A 40 6.99 3.82 -3.54
CA ALA A 40 6.65 5.25 -3.56
C ALA A 40 5.73 5.62 -4.73
N ALA A 41 5.96 5.04 -5.92
CA ALA A 41 5.09 5.23 -7.08
C ALA A 41 3.68 4.71 -6.80
N LEU A 42 3.54 3.48 -6.31
CA LEU A 42 2.25 2.89 -5.98
C LEU A 42 1.53 3.69 -4.87
N ALA A 43 2.26 4.16 -3.86
CA ALA A 43 1.70 5.02 -2.82
C ALA A 43 1.10 6.31 -3.40
N GLY A 44 1.79 6.93 -4.37
CA GLY A 44 1.28 8.10 -5.09
C GLY A 44 0.03 7.81 -5.93
N GLU A 45 0.02 6.69 -6.65
CA GLU A 45 -1.14 6.23 -7.44
C GLU A 45 -2.38 6.00 -6.59
N LEU A 46 -2.19 5.50 -5.36
CA LEU A 46 -3.26 5.19 -4.40
C LEU A 46 -3.66 6.36 -3.49
N GLY A 47 -3.32 7.59 -3.87
CA GLY A 47 -3.75 8.80 -3.15
C GLY A 47 -2.79 9.29 -2.07
N GLY A 48 -1.50 8.98 -2.18
CA GLY A 48 -0.46 9.48 -1.29
C GLY A 48 -0.32 8.70 0.02
N LEU A 49 -0.34 7.37 -0.05
CA LEU A 49 -0.19 6.51 1.11
C LEU A 49 1.20 6.60 1.77
N GLU A 50 1.27 6.29 3.06
CA GLU A 50 2.56 6.08 3.74
C GLU A 50 3.24 4.81 3.18
N HIS A 51 4.57 4.81 3.10
CA HIS A 51 5.38 3.70 2.60
C HIS A 51 6.76 3.58 3.25
#